data_AF-A9FUD1-F1
#
_entry.id   AF-A9FUD1-F1
#
_cell.length_a   1.000
_cell.length_b   1.000
_cell.length_c   1.000
_cell.angle_alpha   90.00
_cell.angle_beta   90.00
_cell.angle_gamma   90.00
#
_symmetry.space_group_name_H-M   'P 1'
#
loop_
_entity.id
_entity.type
_entity.pdbx_description
1 polymer ?
#
loop_
_entity_poly.entity_id
_entity_poly.type
_entity_poly.pdbx_seq_one_letter_code
_entity_poly.pdbx_strand_id
1 'polypeptide(L)'
;MRRPIYTLLLPNASGAAARLWGSVRRFALAPASARPLAALRIGLASVLLTQAALIAPIVDELYGRSGIVQGQLLDGSGASGFPRIGHVVNAFSRFGVGESSVIAGVGVLYVLSLAGLLLGWRTRLSAACAWLVHLTLMMTAERTNYGADQFANIFLFYLIFMPSGAALSLDRVSGRAPPEPSATARLALRVVQLHLCLVYLSSGVEKALGAAWWDGDAMWRSLMLPEYRRFDFSWLAHHAWIAVAAGWTVLLVEIGYPFFIWPRRTRRLWVAATVGLHVGIAVFMRLDVFGAIMSVFTVAAFGVKADPRQARAPSAAARCARRGDA
;
A
#
# COMPACT_ATOMS: atom_id res chain seq x y z
N MET A 1 -50.25 30.99 43.82
CA MET A 1 -49.26 31.78 43.06
C MET A 1 -47.87 31.31 43.48
N ARG A 2 -46.91 30.86 42.68
CA ARG A 2 -46.65 30.73 41.24
C ARG A 2 -45.74 29.49 41.09
N ARG A 3 -46.03 28.57 40.18
CA ARG A 3 -45.05 27.55 39.72
C ARG A 3 -44.16 28.20 38.65
N PRO A 4 -42.82 28.07 38.70
CA PRO A 4 -42.02 28.36 37.52
C PRO A 4 -42.12 27.17 36.57
N ILE A 5 -42.94 27.38 35.55
CA ILE A 5 -42.88 26.76 34.23
C ILE A 5 -41.50 27.06 33.66
N TYR A 6 -40.58 26.09 33.57
CA TYR A 6 -39.50 25.99 32.56
C TYR A 6 -38.77 24.65 32.73
N THR A 7 -39.46 23.54 32.47
CA THR A 7 -38.79 22.27 32.13
C THR A 7 -39.14 21.95 30.70
N LEU A 8 -38.75 22.87 29.81
CA LEU A 8 -38.88 22.70 28.37
C LEU A 8 -37.64 21.94 27.90
N LEU A 9 -37.85 20.65 27.62
CA LEU A 9 -37.10 19.79 26.72
C LEU A 9 -35.96 20.49 25.95
N LEU A 10 -34.75 20.49 26.52
CA LEU A 10 -33.54 20.51 25.70
C LEU A 10 -33.26 19.05 25.33
N PRO A 11 -33.24 18.67 24.03
CA PRO A 11 -32.82 17.34 23.63
C PRO A 11 -31.39 17.09 24.14
N ASN A 12 -31.13 15.85 24.59
CA ASN A 12 -29.83 15.30 25.01
C ASN A 12 -28.75 15.34 23.90
N ALA A 13 -28.41 16.52 23.38
CA ALA A 13 -27.38 16.73 22.36
C ALA A 13 -26.00 16.32 22.88
N SER A 14 -25.75 16.52 24.19
CA SER A 14 -24.53 16.07 24.87
C SER A 14 -24.35 14.55 24.88
N GLY A 15 -25.44 13.79 25.07
CA GLY A 15 -25.41 12.32 25.09
C GLY A 15 -25.23 11.69 23.70
N ALA A 16 -25.84 12.27 22.66
CA ALA A 16 -25.66 11.79 21.28
C ALA A 16 -24.24 12.06 20.77
N ALA A 17 -23.73 13.29 20.97
CA ALA A 17 -22.37 13.67 20.60
C ALA A 17 -21.31 12.83 21.34
N ALA A 18 -21.48 12.61 22.65
CA ALA A 18 -20.56 11.77 23.43
C ALA A 18 -20.56 10.31 22.97
N ARG A 19 -21.71 9.75 22.59
CA ARG A 19 -21.81 8.38 22.04
C ARG A 19 -21.16 8.26 20.66
N LEU A 20 -21.34 9.25 19.80
CA LEU A 20 -20.69 9.32 18.50
C LEU A 20 -19.18 9.40 18.66
N TRP A 21 -18.70 10.34 19.49
CA TRP A 21 -17.27 10.51 19.79
C TRP A 21 -16.64 9.25 20.38
N GLY A 22 -17.33 8.59 21.33
CA GLY A 22 -16.89 7.31 21.89
C GLY A 22 -16.77 6.20 20.84
N SER A 23 -17.66 6.18 19.85
CA SER A 23 -17.61 5.21 18.74
C SER A 23 -16.47 5.50 17.77
N VAL A 24 -16.26 6.76 17.39
CA VAL A 24 -15.11 7.19 16.58
C VAL A 24 -13.80 6.85 17.27
N ARG A 25 -13.68 7.15 18.57
CA ARG A 25 -12.48 6.83 19.36
C ARG A 25 -12.20 5.34 19.41
N ARG A 26 -13.22 4.49 19.59
CA ARG A 26 -13.07 3.02 19.56
C ARG A 26 -12.70 2.52 18.18
N PHE A 27 -13.28 3.09 17.12
CA PHE A 27 -12.97 2.72 15.76
C PHE A 27 -11.50 3.01 15.41
N ALA A 28 -11.00 4.18 15.81
CA ALA A 28 -9.65 4.65 15.49
C ALA A 28 -8.56 4.14 16.45
N LEU A 29 -8.84 4.04 17.76
CA LEU A 29 -7.79 3.94 18.79
C LEU A 29 -7.88 2.71 19.71
N ALA A 30 -8.89 1.83 19.60
CA ALA A 30 -8.85 0.62 20.42
C ALA A 30 -7.58 -0.22 20.09
N PRO A 31 -6.98 -0.96 21.04
CA PRO A 31 -5.73 -1.66 20.77
C PRO A 31 -5.85 -2.74 19.68
N ALA A 32 -4.93 -2.78 18.71
CA ALA A 32 -4.86 -3.81 17.67
C ALA A 32 -3.47 -4.45 17.61
N SER A 33 -3.39 -5.65 17.04
CA SER A 33 -2.10 -6.26 16.66
C SER A 33 -1.54 -5.56 15.43
N ALA A 34 -0.22 -5.40 15.32
CA ALA A 34 0.43 -4.85 14.13
C ALA A 34 0.73 -5.90 13.06
N ARG A 35 0.23 -7.14 13.19
CA ARG A 35 0.33 -8.18 12.14
C ARG A 35 -0.11 -7.71 10.75
N PRO A 36 -1.23 -6.98 10.58
CA PRO A 36 -1.60 -6.38 9.30
C PRO A 36 -0.52 -5.46 8.72
N LEU A 37 0.09 -4.61 9.57
CA LEU A 37 1.15 -3.69 9.17
C LEU A 37 2.47 -4.41 8.86
N ALA A 38 2.76 -5.52 9.55
CA ALA A 38 3.88 -6.38 9.23
C ALA A 38 3.69 -7.10 7.89
N ALA A 39 2.47 -7.58 7.60
CA ALA A 39 2.14 -8.16 6.30
C ALA A 39 2.27 -7.13 5.17
N LEU A 40 1.84 -5.89 5.41
CA LEU A 40 2.03 -4.77 4.49
C LEU A 40 3.50 -4.51 4.20
N ARG A 41 4.32 -4.41 5.27
CA ARG A 41 5.77 -4.21 5.19
C ARG A 41 6.46 -5.31 4.40
N ILE A 42 6.18 -6.57 4.73
CA ILE A 42 6.79 -7.73 4.10
C ILE A 42 6.37 -7.80 2.62
N GLY A 43 5.07 -7.72 2.34
CA GLY A 43 4.58 -7.83 0.97
C GLY A 43 5.09 -6.70 0.06
N LEU A 44 5.09 -5.44 0.52
CA LEU A 44 5.60 -4.33 -0.26
C LEU A 44 7.10 -4.48 -0.54
N ALA A 45 7.89 -4.81 0.49
CA ALA A 45 9.33 -5.04 0.32
C ALA A 45 9.62 -6.20 -0.65
N SER A 46 8.85 -7.29 -0.58
CA SER A 46 9.00 -8.43 -1.50
C SER A 46 8.73 -8.06 -2.96
N VAL A 47 7.66 -7.30 -3.22
CA VAL A 47 7.33 -6.89 -4.60
C VAL A 47 8.42 -5.95 -5.14
N LEU A 48 8.86 -4.98 -4.34
CA LEU A 48 9.91 -4.04 -4.76
C LEU A 48 11.29 -4.70 -4.92
N LEU A 49 11.62 -5.70 -4.11
CA LEU A 49 12.84 -6.51 -4.30
C LEU A 49 12.78 -7.31 -5.60
N THR A 50 11.61 -7.87 -5.91
CA THR A 50 11.39 -8.57 -7.19
C THR A 50 11.56 -7.61 -8.36
N GLN A 51 10.94 -6.42 -8.29
CA GLN A 51 11.10 -5.39 -9.31
C GLN A 51 12.57 -4.96 -9.46
N ALA A 52 13.27 -4.72 -8.36
CA ALA A 52 14.69 -4.37 -8.38
C ALA A 52 15.55 -5.47 -9.03
N ALA A 53 15.28 -6.74 -8.74
CA ALA A 53 15.98 -7.87 -9.35
C ALA A 53 15.70 -7.98 -10.87
N LEU A 54 14.48 -7.68 -11.32
CA LEU A 54 14.12 -7.67 -12.74
C LEU A 54 14.79 -6.52 -13.51
N ILE A 55 14.98 -5.37 -12.87
CA ILE A 55 15.61 -4.18 -13.48
C ILE A 55 17.14 -4.23 -13.39
N ALA A 56 17.71 -4.95 -12.41
CA ALA A 56 19.15 -4.99 -12.17
C ALA A 56 20.03 -5.24 -13.41
N PRO A 57 19.69 -6.15 -14.36
CA PRO A 57 20.51 -6.38 -15.55
C PRO A 57 20.61 -5.20 -16.52
N ILE A 58 19.62 -4.30 -16.49
CA ILE A 58 19.48 -3.18 -17.43
C ILE A 58 19.57 -1.82 -16.74
N VAL A 59 20.06 -1.78 -15.48
CA VAL A 59 20.01 -0.58 -14.65
C VAL A 59 20.86 0.57 -15.23
N ASP A 60 22.02 0.26 -15.80
CA ASP A 60 22.91 1.26 -16.43
C ASP A 60 22.33 1.78 -17.75
N GLU A 61 21.67 0.93 -18.53
CA GLU A 61 20.98 1.31 -19.76
C GLU A 61 19.77 2.22 -19.48
N LEU A 62 19.12 2.02 -18.33
CA LEU A 62 17.97 2.79 -17.92
C LEU A 62 18.37 4.16 -17.34
N TYR A 63 19.29 4.15 -16.36
CA TYR A 63 19.61 5.30 -15.51
C TYR A 63 20.94 6.00 -15.84
N GLY A 64 21.74 5.50 -16.79
CA GLY A 64 22.91 6.24 -17.25
C GLY A 64 22.56 7.58 -17.88
N ARG A 65 23.52 8.49 -18.00
CA ARG A 65 23.39 9.84 -18.60
C ARG A 65 22.99 9.81 -20.07
N SER A 66 23.32 8.73 -20.76
CA SER A 66 22.83 8.41 -22.11
C SER A 66 21.69 7.38 -22.10
N GLY A 67 21.22 7.01 -20.91
CA GLY A 67 20.17 6.03 -20.68
C GLY A 67 18.78 6.57 -21.02
N ILE A 68 17.85 5.64 -21.20
CA ILE A 68 16.50 5.91 -21.71
C ILE A 68 15.73 6.88 -20.80
N VAL A 69 16.00 6.83 -19.50
CA VAL A 69 15.22 7.53 -18.48
C VAL A 69 15.86 8.83 -18.00
N GLN A 70 17.20 8.90 -17.95
CA GLN A 70 17.96 10.07 -17.47
C GLN A 70 18.51 10.98 -18.61
N GLY A 71 18.36 10.60 -19.89
CA GLY A 71 19.02 11.25 -21.03
C GLY A 71 19.13 12.78 -20.97
N GLN A 72 20.28 13.33 -21.42
CA GLN A 72 20.71 14.75 -21.30
C GLN A 72 19.65 15.85 -21.60
N LEU A 73 18.61 15.54 -22.38
CA LEU A 73 17.48 16.43 -22.65
C LEU A 73 16.53 16.61 -21.44
N LEU A 74 16.47 15.64 -20.52
CA LEU A 74 15.63 15.68 -19.32
C LEU A 74 16.23 16.51 -18.18
N ASP A 75 17.56 16.62 -18.11
CA ASP A 75 18.25 17.46 -17.12
C ASP A 75 18.01 18.96 -17.36
N GLY A 76 17.78 19.37 -18.61
CA GLY A 76 17.50 20.77 -18.98
C GLY A 76 16.07 21.24 -18.68
N SER A 77 15.15 20.32 -18.38
CA SER A 77 13.71 20.63 -18.17
C SER A 77 13.28 20.58 -16.69
N GLY A 78 14.17 20.21 -15.78
CA GLY A 78 13.82 19.82 -14.41
C GLY A 78 14.07 20.87 -13.34
N ALA A 79 13.29 21.95 -13.31
CA ALA A 79 13.22 22.87 -12.17
C ALA A 79 12.48 22.26 -10.95
N SER A 80 12.77 21.02 -10.59
CA SER A 80 12.16 20.35 -9.44
C SER A 80 13.22 20.20 -8.34
N GLY A 81 13.02 20.82 -7.17
CA GLY A 81 13.93 20.72 -6.00
C GLY A 81 14.03 19.33 -5.35
N PHE A 82 13.61 18.28 -6.05
CA PHE A 82 13.61 16.90 -5.56
C PHE A 82 14.90 16.15 -5.95
N PRO A 83 15.33 15.14 -5.17
CA PRO A 83 16.55 14.38 -5.46
C PRO A 83 16.38 13.54 -6.73
N ARG A 84 17.42 13.53 -7.58
CA ARG A 84 17.53 12.74 -8.82
C ARG A 84 18.89 12.05 -8.84
N ILE A 85 19.03 10.93 -9.56
CA ILE A 85 20.32 10.22 -9.69
C ILE A 85 21.39 11.15 -10.27
N GLY A 86 21.04 11.98 -11.27
CA GLY A 86 21.96 12.98 -11.83
C GLY A 86 22.57 13.92 -10.77
N HIS A 87 21.79 14.34 -9.77
CA HIS A 87 22.32 15.14 -8.65
C HIS A 87 23.32 14.35 -7.79
N VAL A 88 23.07 13.06 -7.55
CA VAL A 88 23.98 12.17 -6.82
C VAL A 88 25.26 11.95 -7.63
N VAL A 89 25.15 11.66 -8.93
CA VAL A 89 26.29 11.50 -9.84
C VAL A 89 27.16 12.75 -9.83
N ASN A 90 26.57 13.94 -9.96
CA ASN A 90 27.32 15.20 -9.91
C ASN A 90 27.96 15.47 -8.55
N ALA A 91 27.31 15.07 -7.45
CA ALA A 91 27.87 15.21 -6.11
C ALA A 91 29.04 14.25 -5.81
N PHE A 92 29.11 13.12 -6.51
CA PHE A 92 30.18 12.12 -6.34
C PHE A 92 31.28 12.21 -7.39
N SER A 93 30.99 12.81 -8.56
CA SER A 93 32.00 13.06 -9.60
C SER A 93 33.13 13.99 -9.11
N ARG A 94 32.83 14.95 -8.21
CA ARG A 94 33.84 15.79 -7.55
C ARG A 94 34.87 15.01 -6.72
N PHE A 95 34.56 13.76 -6.38
CA PHE A 95 35.46 12.84 -5.67
C PHE A 95 36.08 11.79 -6.60
N GLY A 96 35.91 11.92 -7.92
CA GLY A 96 36.46 10.99 -8.91
C GLY A 96 35.70 9.67 -9.03
N VAL A 97 34.48 9.56 -8.48
CA VAL A 97 33.67 8.35 -8.60
C VAL A 97 32.96 8.32 -9.96
N GLY A 98 33.16 7.22 -10.69
CA GLY A 98 32.49 6.99 -11.99
C GLY A 98 30.97 6.86 -11.86
N GLU A 99 30.26 7.28 -12.90
CA GLU A 99 28.80 7.30 -12.94
C GLU A 99 28.15 5.92 -12.69
N SER A 100 28.60 4.88 -13.40
CA SER A 100 28.10 3.51 -13.22
C SER A 100 28.28 3.02 -11.79
N SER A 101 29.38 3.40 -11.13
CA SER A 101 29.60 3.07 -9.71
C SER A 101 28.60 3.77 -8.79
N VAL A 102 28.20 5.00 -9.10
CA VAL A 102 27.15 5.72 -8.35
C VAL A 102 25.79 5.07 -8.55
N ILE A 103 25.42 4.76 -9.79
CA ILE A 103 24.15 4.09 -10.12
C ILE A 103 24.07 2.73 -9.42
N ALA A 104 25.12 1.91 -9.53
CA ALA A 104 25.22 0.64 -8.84
C ALA A 104 25.14 0.82 -7.31
N GLY A 105 25.81 1.83 -6.75
CA GLY A 105 25.75 2.15 -5.32
C GLY A 105 24.34 2.51 -4.85
N VAL A 106 23.59 3.31 -5.63
CA VAL A 106 22.18 3.64 -5.36
C VAL A 106 21.32 2.37 -5.41
N GLY A 107 21.53 1.51 -6.42
CA GLY A 107 20.82 0.23 -6.55
C GLY A 107 21.08 -0.72 -5.36
N VAL A 108 22.33 -0.87 -4.95
CA VAL A 108 22.72 -1.66 -3.78
C VAL A 108 22.08 -1.10 -2.50
N LEU A 109 22.14 0.22 -2.31
CA LEU A 109 21.49 0.86 -1.16
C LEU A 109 19.98 0.60 -1.15
N TYR A 110 19.33 0.65 -2.32
CA TYR A 110 17.92 0.33 -2.46
C TYR A 110 17.62 -1.10 -2.01
N VAL A 111 18.33 -2.08 -2.56
CA VAL A 111 18.15 -3.51 -2.24
C VAL A 111 18.40 -3.78 -0.75
N LEU A 112 19.48 -3.22 -0.17
CA LEU A 112 19.77 -3.39 1.26
C LEU A 112 18.70 -2.76 2.14
N SER A 113 18.20 -1.58 1.78
CA SER A 113 17.13 -0.92 2.52
C SER A 113 15.83 -1.74 2.48
N LEU A 114 15.47 -2.29 1.33
CA LEU A 114 14.30 -3.16 1.16
C LEU A 114 14.47 -4.51 1.87
N ALA A 115 15.65 -5.11 1.84
CA ALA A 115 15.95 -6.34 2.58
C ALA A 115 15.85 -6.11 4.10
N GLY A 116 16.41 -4.99 4.60
CA GLY A 116 16.23 -4.58 5.98
C GLY A 116 14.76 -4.35 6.35
N LEU A 117 13.98 -3.74 5.45
CA LEU A 117 12.55 -3.54 5.62
C LEU A 117 11.77 -4.85 5.63
N LEU A 118 12.07 -5.78 4.73
CA LEU A 118 11.48 -7.12 4.64
C LEU A 118 11.65 -7.86 5.97
N LEU A 119 12.89 -7.94 6.46
CA LEU A 119 13.25 -8.60 7.72
C LEU A 119 12.76 -7.82 8.96
N GLY A 120 12.42 -6.54 8.81
CA GLY A 120 12.06 -5.65 9.91
C GLY A 120 13.26 -5.39 10.83
N TRP A 121 14.44 -5.15 10.25
CA TRP A 121 15.65 -4.73 10.94
C TRP A 121 15.78 -3.22 10.88
N ARG A 122 15.85 -2.54 12.04
CA ARG A 122 15.80 -1.07 12.12
C ARG A 122 14.69 -0.50 11.25
N THR A 123 13.48 -1.06 11.40
CA THR A 123 12.36 -0.98 10.46
C THR A 123 12.09 0.44 9.94
N ARG A 124 12.12 1.43 10.83
CA ARG A 124 11.90 2.84 10.47
C ARG A 124 13.02 3.44 9.60
N LEU A 125 14.28 3.11 9.92
CA LEU A 125 15.43 3.55 9.15
C LEU A 125 15.43 2.88 7.78
N SER A 126 15.21 1.56 7.72
CA SER A 126 15.07 0.84 6.45
C SER A 126 13.94 1.40 5.59
N ALA A 127 12.78 1.72 6.18
CA ALA A 127 11.68 2.37 5.46
C ALA A 127 12.07 3.76 4.94
N ALA A 128 12.75 4.58 5.74
CA ALA A 128 13.19 5.92 5.34
C ALA A 128 14.22 5.89 4.21
N CYS A 129 15.20 4.98 4.29
CA CYS A 129 16.17 4.77 3.22
C CYS A 129 15.50 4.25 1.95
N ALA A 130 14.62 3.25 2.06
CA ALA A 130 13.90 2.70 0.91
C ALA A 130 13.00 3.75 0.24
N TRP A 131 12.30 4.56 1.04
CA TRP A 131 11.47 5.67 0.55
C TRP A 131 12.31 6.71 -0.19
N LEU A 132 13.41 7.20 0.41
CA LEU A 132 14.23 8.24 -0.18
C LEU A 132 14.88 7.78 -1.49
N VAL A 133 15.39 6.55 -1.52
CA VAL A 133 15.99 5.99 -2.73
C VAL A 133 14.92 5.75 -3.79
N HIS A 134 13.76 5.18 -3.43
CA HIS A 134 12.66 5.00 -4.38
C HIS A 134 12.15 6.33 -4.94
N LEU A 135 11.99 7.37 -4.11
CA LEU A 135 11.67 8.72 -4.55
C LEU A 135 12.71 9.25 -5.54
N THR A 136 14.00 9.04 -5.27
CA THR A 136 15.09 9.46 -6.16
C THR A 136 15.01 8.74 -7.51
N LEU A 137 14.76 7.42 -7.50
CA LEU A 137 14.57 6.64 -8.72
C LEU A 137 13.34 7.12 -9.49
N MET A 138 12.21 7.38 -8.81
CA MET A 138 11.00 7.91 -9.42
C MET A 138 11.20 9.29 -10.03
N MET A 139 11.84 10.22 -9.32
CA MET A 139 12.08 11.58 -9.83
C MET A 139 13.07 11.58 -10.99
N THR A 140 13.95 10.59 -11.06
CA THR A 140 14.79 10.33 -12.24
C THR A 140 13.95 9.75 -13.38
N ALA A 141 12.97 8.91 -13.05
CA ALA A 141 12.09 8.19 -13.96
C ALA A 141 10.72 8.82 -14.23
N GLU A 142 10.63 10.15 -14.18
CA GLU A 142 9.36 10.88 -14.18
C GLU A 142 8.41 10.47 -15.32
N ARG A 143 8.94 10.25 -16.53
CA ARG A 143 8.14 9.90 -17.71
C ARG A 143 7.71 8.43 -17.80
N THR A 144 8.36 7.55 -17.05
CA THR A 144 8.05 6.11 -17.04
C THR A 144 7.36 5.67 -15.76
N ASN A 145 7.29 6.55 -14.75
CA ASN A 145 6.51 6.32 -13.54
C ASN A 145 5.04 6.08 -13.87
N TYR A 146 4.46 5.12 -13.18
CA TYR A 146 3.03 4.84 -13.25
C TYR A 146 2.48 4.52 -11.86
N GLY A 147 1.25 4.02 -11.79
CA GLY A 147 0.53 3.81 -10.53
C GLY A 147 1.31 2.97 -9.50
N ALA A 148 2.07 1.96 -9.92
CA ALA A 148 2.81 1.10 -9.01
C ALA A 148 3.85 1.88 -8.19
N ASP A 149 4.63 2.74 -8.85
CA ASP A 149 5.69 3.53 -8.21
C ASP A 149 5.10 4.57 -7.26
N GLN A 150 4.02 5.24 -7.67
CA GLN A 150 3.31 6.22 -6.83
C GLN A 150 2.79 5.57 -5.54
N PHE A 151 2.11 4.43 -5.66
CA PHE A 151 1.59 3.69 -4.51
C PHE A 151 2.70 3.12 -3.62
N ALA A 152 3.77 2.60 -4.22
CA ALA A 152 4.94 2.13 -3.48
C ALA A 152 5.56 3.27 -2.66
N ASN A 153 5.80 4.43 -3.27
CA ASN A 153 6.38 5.60 -2.60
C ASN A 153 5.52 6.07 -1.41
N ILE A 154 4.20 6.20 -1.61
CA ILE A 154 3.26 6.60 -0.54
C ILE A 154 3.31 5.62 0.63
N PHE A 155 3.30 4.32 0.35
CA PHE A 155 3.26 3.32 1.41
C PHE A 155 4.61 3.11 2.09
N LEU A 156 5.73 3.28 1.36
CA LEU A 156 7.06 3.36 1.97
C LEU A 156 7.14 4.54 2.95
N PHE A 157 6.61 5.71 2.57
CA PHE A 157 6.52 6.86 3.46
C PHE A 157 5.69 6.56 4.71
N TYR A 158 4.53 5.92 4.56
CA TYR A 158 3.71 5.49 5.69
C TYR A 158 4.46 4.55 6.64
N LEU A 159 5.23 3.60 6.11
CA LEU A 159 5.97 2.63 6.91
C LEU A 159 7.07 3.27 7.78
N ILE A 160 7.51 4.49 7.49
CA ILE A 160 8.43 5.25 8.36
C ILE A 160 7.80 5.50 9.74
N PHE A 161 6.50 5.81 9.77
CA PHE A 161 5.79 6.21 10.99
C PHE A 161 5.00 5.06 11.63
N MET A 162 4.52 4.12 10.82
CA MET A 162 3.69 3.02 11.29
C MET A 162 4.49 2.01 12.13
N PRO A 163 3.90 1.41 13.18
CA PRO A 163 4.58 0.39 14.01
C PRO A 163 4.61 -0.98 13.30
N SER A 164 5.00 -1.03 12.03
CA SER A 164 5.10 -2.26 11.23
C SER A 164 6.21 -3.20 11.70
N GLY A 165 7.19 -2.68 12.45
CA GLY A 165 8.22 -3.45 13.15
C GLY A 165 7.74 -4.09 14.46
N ALA A 166 6.48 -3.88 14.88
CA ALA A 166 5.97 -4.45 16.14
C ALA A 166 5.59 -5.95 16.03
N ALA A 167 5.44 -6.48 14.81
CA ALA A 167 5.17 -7.89 14.55
C ALA A 167 6.06 -8.44 13.42
N LEU A 168 6.36 -9.75 13.50
CA LEU A 168 7.10 -10.51 12.48
C LEU A 168 8.38 -9.79 12.00
N SER A 169 9.20 -9.31 12.94
CA SER A 169 10.39 -8.47 12.65
C SER A 169 11.58 -8.89 13.51
N LEU A 170 12.79 -8.64 13.00
CA LEU A 170 14.01 -8.75 13.80
C LEU A 170 14.03 -7.74 14.95
N ASP A 171 13.49 -6.53 14.76
CA ASP A 171 13.37 -5.54 15.84
C ASP A 171 12.58 -6.09 17.05
N ARG A 172 11.55 -6.91 16.80
CA ARG A 172 10.78 -7.56 17.87
C ARG A 172 11.58 -8.64 18.58
N VAL A 173 12.28 -9.48 17.83
CA VAL A 173 13.11 -10.56 18.39
C VAL A 173 14.24 -9.97 19.23
N SER A 174 14.82 -8.84 18.80
CA SER A 174 15.87 -8.11 19.50
C SER A 174 15.36 -7.21 20.64
N GLY A 175 14.07 -7.24 20.99
CA GLY A 175 13.50 -6.43 22.08
C GLY A 175 13.43 -4.92 21.83
N ARG A 176 13.62 -4.48 20.58
CA ARG A 176 13.57 -3.06 20.17
C ARG A 176 12.18 -2.60 19.73
N ALA A 177 11.25 -3.55 19.55
CA ALA A 177 9.92 -3.25 19.06
C ALA A 177 8.99 -2.68 20.15
N PRO A 178 8.05 -1.78 19.80
CA PRO A 178 7.01 -1.32 20.70
C PRO A 178 6.12 -2.49 21.20
N PRO A 179 5.52 -2.36 22.39
CA PRO A 179 4.59 -3.36 22.90
C PRO A 179 3.34 -3.51 22.02
N GLU A 180 2.83 -4.74 21.94
CA GLU A 180 1.55 -5.09 21.29
C GLU A 180 0.57 -5.70 22.29
N PRO A 181 -0.74 -5.49 22.13
CA PRO A 181 -1.41 -4.66 21.11
C PRO A 181 -1.33 -3.16 21.44
N SER A 182 -1.46 -2.28 20.43
CA SER A 182 -1.38 -0.82 20.63
C SER A 182 -2.46 -0.03 19.88
N ALA A 183 -2.81 1.15 20.41
CA ALA A 183 -3.71 2.11 19.77
C ALA A 183 -3.10 2.66 18.47
N THR A 184 -1.79 2.93 18.48
CA THR A 184 -1.03 3.41 17.32
C THR A 184 -1.09 2.42 16.15
N ALA A 185 -1.00 1.11 16.43
CA ALA A 185 -1.16 0.08 15.40
C ALA A 185 -2.57 0.11 14.77
N ARG A 186 -3.61 0.37 15.58
CA ARG A 186 -4.97 0.51 15.04
C ARG A 186 -5.12 1.77 14.20
N LEU A 187 -4.61 2.91 14.68
CA LEU A 187 -4.67 4.17 13.93
C LEU A 187 -3.96 4.04 12.58
N ALA A 188 -2.74 3.51 12.57
CA ALA A 188 -1.98 3.23 11.35
C ALA A 188 -2.75 2.32 10.38
N LEU A 189 -3.36 1.24 10.90
CA LEU A 189 -4.18 0.35 10.08
C LEU A 189 -5.41 1.06 9.50
N ARG A 190 -6.06 1.95 10.27
CA ARG A 190 -7.20 2.74 9.78
C ARG A 190 -6.79 3.73 8.69
N VAL A 191 -5.62 4.35 8.80
CA VAL A 191 -5.08 5.21 7.73
C VAL A 191 -4.94 4.41 6.43
N VAL A 192 -4.32 3.22 6.48
CA VAL A 192 -4.20 2.36 5.29
C VAL A 192 -5.58 1.96 4.73
N GLN A 193 -6.48 1.49 5.59
CA GLN A 193 -7.81 1.03 5.17
C GLN A 193 -8.63 2.15 4.53
N LEU A 194 -8.64 3.34 5.12
CA LEU A 194 -9.35 4.50 4.59
C LEU A 194 -8.70 5.03 3.31
N HIS A 195 -7.36 5.03 3.23
CA HIS A 195 -6.66 5.38 2.00
C HIS A 195 -7.09 4.46 0.85
N LEU A 196 -7.08 3.14 1.06
CA LEU A 196 -7.53 2.19 0.03
C LEU A 196 -9.01 2.40 -0.33
N CYS A 197 -9.88 2.61 0.65
CA CYS A 197 -11.28 2.95 0.40
C CYS A 197 -11.44 4.19 -0.48
N LEU A 198 -10.64 5.23 -0.24
CA LEU A 198 -10.65 6.45 -1.03
C LEU A 198 -10.17 6.19 -2.45
N VAL A 199 -9.03 5.50 -2.61
CA VAL A 199 -8.44 5.18 -3.93
C VAL A 199 -9.39 4.37 -4.80
N TYR A 200 -9.98 3.30 -4.27
CA TYR A 200 -10.93 2.50 -5.04
C TYR A 200 -12.20 3.26 -5.35
N LEU A 201 -12.74 4.02 -4.40
CA LEU A 201 -13.94 4.82 -4.64
C LEU A 201 -13.70 5.91 -5.69
N SER A 202 -12.60 6.66 -5.58
CA SER A 202 -12.29 7.74 -6.52
C SER A 202 -12.07 7.18 -7.92
N SER A 203 -11.34 6.07 -8.05
CA SER A 203 -11.13 5.43 -9.34
C SER A 203 -12.43 4.88 -9.92
N GLY A 204 -13.27 4.23 -9.11
CA GLY A 204 -14.54 3.68 -9.56
C GLY A 204 -15.53 4.76 -10.00
N VAL A 205 -15.60 5.89 -9.27
CA VAL A 205 -16.44 7.04 -9.63
C VAL A 205 -15.95 7.69 -10.92
N GLU A 206 -14.64 7.92 -11.06
CA GLU A 206 -14.05 8.47 -12.28
C GLU A 206 -14.38 7.61 -13.51
N LYS A 207 -14.23 6.29 -13.38
CA LYS A 207 -14.60 5.34 -14.43
C LYS A 207 -16.10 5.34 -14.72
N ALA A 208 -16.94 5.40 -13.69
CA ALA A 208 -18.39 5.46 -13.87
C ALA A 208 -18.86 6.72 -14.59
N LEU A 209 -18.10 7.82 -14.57
CA LEU A 209 -18.42 9.02 -15.35
C LEU A 209 -18.07 8.88 -16.84
N GLY A 210 -17.25 7.90 -17.23
CA GLY A 210 -16.87 7.66 -18.62
C GLY A 210 -17.75 6.61 -19.30
N ALA A 211 -18.46 7.00 -20.37
CA ALA A 211 -19.34 6.10 -21.14
C ALA A 211 -18.61 4.84 -21.66
N ALA A 212 -17.31 4.95 -21.96
CA ALA A 212 -16.45 3.83 -22.40
C ALA A 212 -16.39 2.65 -21.40
N TRP A 213 -16.68 2.89 -20.12
CA TRP A 213 -16.73 1.82 -19.11
C TRP A 213 -18.06 1.06 -19.13
N TRP A 214 -19.10 1.65 -19.70
CA TRP A 214 -20.47 1.14 -19.69
C TRP A 214 -20.72 0.25 -20.91
N ASP A 215 -20.15 0.62 -22.05
CA ASP A 215 -20.25 -0.09 -23.34
C ASP A 215 -19.08 -1.07 -23.60
N GLY A 216 -18.12 -1.15 -22.67
CA GLY A 216 -17.00 -2.09 -22.73
C GLY A 216 -15.80 -1.60 -23.56
N ASP A 217 -15.86 -0.42 -24.19
CA ASP A 217 -14.76 0.13 -24.99
C ASP A 217 -13.47 0.26 -24.16
N ALA A 218 -13.58 0.72 -22.91
CA ALA A 218 -12.45 0.84 -22.00
C ALA A 218 -11.75 -0.52 -21.76
N MET A 219 -12.53 -1.60 -21.62
CA MET A 219 -11.99 -2.95 -21.43
C MET A 219 -11.36 -3.50 -22.69
N TRP A 220 -12.02 -3.32 -23.83
CA TRP A 220 -11.49 -3.69 -25.13
C TRP A 220 -10.14 -3.01 -25.39
N ARG A 221 -10.08 -1.69 -25.27
CA ARG A 221 -8.86 -0.91 -25.49
C ARG A 221 -7.74 -1.29 -24.52
N SER A 222 -8.07 -1.51 -23.26
CA SER A 222 -7.09 -1.93 -22.24
C SER A 222 -6.42 -3.26 -22.56
N LEU A 223 -7.16 -4.20 -23.17
CA LEU A 223 -6.64 -5.52 -23.56
C LEU A 223 -5.96 -5.52 -24.93
N MET A 224 -6.28 -4.54 -25.78
CA MET A 224 -5.81 -4.47 -27.16
C MET A 224 -4.64 -3.50 -27.39
N LEU A 225 -4.32 -2.64 -26.43
CA LEU A 225 -3.18 -1.75 -26.53
C LEU A 225 -1.87 -2.57 -26.66
N PRO A 226 -1.07 -2.38 -27.72
CA PRO A 226 0.14 -3.17 -27.97
C PRO A 226 1.12 -3.20 -26.80
N GLU A 227 1.19 -2.11 -26.03
CA GLU A 227 2.10 -1.94 -24.91
C GLU A 227 1.70 -2.81 -23.69
N TYR A 228 0.40 -3.08 -23.54
CA TYR A 228 -0.16 -3.81 -22.40
C TYR A 228 -0.62 -5.23 -22.76
N ARG A 229 -0.84 -5.51 -24.04
CA ARG A 229 -1.38 -6.78 -24.52
C ARG A 229 -0.37 -7.91 -24.32
N ARG A 230 -0.73 -8.89 -23.48
CA ARG A 230 0.06 -10.13 -23.29
C ARG A 230 -0.36 -11.28 -24.20
N PHE A 231 -1.65 -11.35 -24.56
CA PHE A 231 -2.26 -12.43 -25.33
C PHE A 231 -3.10 -11.89 -26.49
N ASP A 232 -3.44 -12.75 -27.44
CA ASP A 232 -4.36 -12.37 -28.51
C ASP A 232 -5.82 -12.40 -28.07
N PHE A 233 -6.43 -11.22 -28.00
CA PHE A 233 -7.84 -11.04 -27.64
C PHE A 233 -8.73 -10.74 -28.84
N SER A 234 -8.30 -10.96 -30.09
CA SER A 234 -9.09 -10.56 -31.27
C SER A 234 -10.48 -11.22 -31.33
N TRP A 235 -10.60 -12.42 -30.76
CA TRP A 235 -11.86 -13.14 -30.60
C TRP A 235 -12.93 -12.39 -29.77
N LEU A 236 -12.51 -11.47 -28.89
CA LEU A 236 -13.41 -10.70 -28.04
C LEU A 236 -14.26 -9.73 -28.88
N ALA A 237 -13.86 -9.42 -30.14
CA ALA A 237 -14.67 -8.63 -31.07
C ALA A 237 -15.99 -9.34 -31.40
N HIS A 238 -15.98 -10.67 -31.43
CA HIS A 238 -17.17 -11.49 -31.64
C HIS A 238 -18.01 -11.65 -30.35
N HIS A 239 -17.45 -11.30 -29.19
CA HIS A 239 -18.08 -11.49 -27.87
C HIS A 239 -17.97 -10.22 -27.02
N ALA A 240 -18.31 -9.06 -27.59
CA ALA A 240 -18.15 -7.76 -26.95
C ALA A 240 -18.86 -7.64 -25.58
N TRP A 241 -19.91 -8.43 -25.36
CA TRP A 241 -20.61 -8.49 -24.06
C TRP A 241 -19.70 -8.89 -22.89
N ILE A 242 -18.60 -9.64 -23.14
CA ILE A 242 -17.63 -9.99 -22.11
C ILE A 242 -16.86 -8.75 -21.64
N ALA A 243 -16.49 -7.85 -22.57
CA ALA A 243 -15.84 -6.59 -22.24
C ALA A 243 -16.77 -5.67 -21.46
N VAL A 244 -18.05 -5.62 -21.83
CA VAL A 244 -19.10 -4.90 -21.08
C VAL A 244 -19.22 -5.47 -19.65
N ALA A 245 -19.37 -6.79 -19.51
CA ALA A 245 -19.51 -7.45 -18.22
C ALA A 245 -18.28 -7.25 -17.33
N ALA A 246 -17.08 -7.26 -17.91
CA ALA A 246 -15.84 -6.95 -17.21
C ALA A 246 -15.83 -5.50 -16.71
N GLY A 247 -16.25 -4.53 -17.53
CA GLY A 247 -16.34 -3.12 -17.16
C GLY A 247 -17.26 -2.90 -15.96
N TRP A 248 -18.47 -3.47 -16.01
CA TRP A 248 -19.41 -3.41 -14.88
C TRP A 248 -18.90 -4.14 -13.63
N THR A 249 -18.16 -5.24 -13.79
CA THR A 249 -17.52 -5.93 -12.66
C THR A 249 -16.48 -5.05 -11.98
N VAL A 250 -15.65 -4.33 -12.75
CA VAL A 250 -14.67 -3.38 -12.22
C VAL A 250 -15.39 -2.27 -11.42
N LEU A 251 -16.42 -1.66 -12.01
CA LEU A 251 -17.20 -0.60 -11.36
C LEU A 251 -17.84 -1.09 -10.05
N LEU A 252 -18.44 -2.28 -10.04
CA LEU A 252 -19.04 -2.88 -8.86
C LEU A 252 -18.01 -3.10 -7.75
N VAL A 253 -16.84 -3.65 -8.09
CA VAL A 253 -15.78 -3.93 -7.12
C VAL A 253 -15.21 -2.64 -6.55
N GLU A 254 -14.88 -1.65 -7.40
CA GLU A 254 -14.23 -0.40 -6.99
C GLU A 254 -15.17 0.52 -6.19
N ILE A 255 -16.38 0.79 -6.70
CA ILE A 255 -17.38 1.64 -6.00
C ILE A 255 -17.91 0.92 -4.76
N GLY A 256 -18.09 -0.41 -4.83
CA GLY A 256 -18.53 -1.22 -3.71
C GLY A 256 -17.47 -1.39 -2.62
N TYR A 257 -16.18 -1.17 -2.93
CA TYR A 257 -15.06 -1.40 -2.01
C TYR A 257 -15.27 -0.75 -0.64
N PRO A 258 -15.46 0.58 -0.50
CA PRO A 258 -15.59 1.23 0.80
C PRO A 258 -16.80 0.78 1.62
N PHE A 259 -17.82 0.17 1.02
CA PHE A 259 -19.06 -0.21 1.70
C PHE A 259 -19.04 -1.68 2.13
N PHE A 260 -18.66 -2.59 1.23
CA PHE A 260 -18.77 -4.02 1.46
C PHE A 260 -17.47 -4.67 2.00
N ILE A 261 -16.35 -3.94 2.05
CA ILE A 261 -15.11 -4.47 2.65
C ILE A 261 -15.17 -4.53 4.19
N TRP A 262 -15.96 -3.67 4.84
CA TRP A 262 -16.03 -3.61 6.32
C TRP A 262 -16.84 -4.74 6.97
N PRO A 263 -18.05 -5.09 6.48
CA PRO A 263 -18.86 -6.13 7.13
C PRO A 263 -18.18 -7.50 7.07
N ARG A 264 -18.19 -8.24 8.18
CA ARG A 264 -17.49 -9.54 8.26
C ARG A 264 -18.00 -10.58 7.25
N ARG A 265 -19.27 -10.50 6.84
CA ARG A 265 -19.90 -11.43 5.89
C ARG A 265 -19.38 -11.24 4.47
N THR A 266 -19.27 -9.99 4.02
CA THR A 266 -18.90 -9.62 2.65
C THR A 266 -17.39 -9.42 2.46
N ARG A 267 -16.66 -9.11 3.55
CA ARG A 267 -15.23 -8.78 3.50
C ARG A 267 -14.37 -9.78 2.71
N ARG A 268 -14.53 -11.08 2.96
CA ARG A 268 -13.68 -12.10 2.30
C ARG A 268 -13.93 -12.14 0.80
N LEU A 269 -15.21 -12.04 0.40
CA LEU A 269 -15.60 -11.97 -1.00
C LEU A 269 -14.98 -10.74 -1.67
N TRP A 270 -15.03 -9.57 -1.00
CA TRP A 270 -14.51 -8.32 -1.58
C TRP A 270 -12.97 -8.28 -1.63
N VAL A 271 -12.29 -8.85 -0.63
CA VAL A 271 -10.84 -9.08 -0.69
C VAL A 271 -10.51 -9.98 -1.89
N ALA A 272 -11.22 -11.10 -2.05
CA ALA A 272 -10.98 -12.03 -3.15
C ALA A 272 -11.27 -11.40 -4.53
N ALA A 273 -12.37 -10.65 -4.66
CA ALA A 273 -12.75 -9.96 -5.89
C ALA A 273 -11.71 -8.88 -6.26
N THR A 274 -11.26 -8.10 -5.29
CA THR A 274 -10.24 -7.05 -5.52
C THR A 274 -8.88 -7.66 -5.88
N VAL A 275 -8.48 -8.75 -5.20
CA VAL A 275 -7.27 -9.49 -5.58
C VAL A 275 -7.42 -10.11 -6.98
N GLY A 276 -8.57 -10.69 -7.30
CA GLY A 276 -8.86 -11.24 -8.62
C GLY A 276 -8.78 -10.19 -9.72
N LEU A 277 -9.31 -8.99 -9.48
CA LEU A 277 -9.18 -7.84 -10.37
C LEU A 277 -7.70 -7.52 -10.65
N HIS A 278 -6.89 -7.36 -9.60
CA HIS A 278 -5.47 -7.00 -9.73
C HIS A 278 -4.61 -8.11 -10.30
N VAL A 279 -4.91 -9.37 -10.01
CA VAL A 279 -4.30 -10.53 -10.67
C VAL A 279 -4.66 -10.53 -12.15
N GLY A 280 -5.91 -10.21 -12.52
CA GLY A 280 -6.31 -10.02 -13.91
C GLY A 280 -5.49 -8.94 -14.61
N ILE A 281 -5.29 -7.79 -13.96
CA ILE A 281 -4.45 -6.70 -14.48
C ILE A 281 -2.99 -7.17 -14.70
N ALA A 282 -2.40 -7.87 -13.72
CA ALA A 282 -1.04 -8.40 -13.86
C ALA A 282 -0.94 -9.40 -15.02
N VAL A 283 -1.85 -10.37 -15.08
CA VAL A 283 -1.81 -11.46 -16.06
C VAL A 283 -2.12 -10.96 -17.47
N PHE A 284 -3.13 -10.11 -17.65
CA PHE A 284 -3.63 -9.74 -18.98
C PHE A 284 -3.05 -8.42 -19.52
N MET A 285 -2.67 -7.47 -18.65
CA MET A 285 -2.24 -6.11 -19.06
C MET A 285 -0.73 -5.84 -18.86
N ARG A 286 0.09 -6.85 -18.53
CA ARG A 286 1.55 -6.71 -18.26
C ARG A 286 1.90 -5.72 -17.15
N LEU A 287 0.93 -5.36 -16.30
CA LEU A 287 1.11 -4.47 -15.14
C LEU A 287 1.38 -5.31 -13.88
N ASP A 288 2.41 -6.16 -13.96
CA ASP A 288 2.71 -7.19 -12.95
C ASP A 288 2.93 -6.58 -11.55
N VAL A 289 3.75 -5.52 -11.45
CA VAL A 289 4.09 -4.85 -10.18
C VAL A 289 2.87 -4.15 -9.58
N PHE A 290 2.09 -3.44 -10.39
CA PHE A 290 0.88 -2.75 -9.92
C PHE A 290 -0.13 -3.74 -9.34
N GLY A 291 -0.44 -4.81 -10.08
CA GLY A 291 -1.36 -5.85 -9.62
C GLY A 291 -0.87 -6.53 -8.34
N ALA A 292 0.44 -6.81 -8.24
CA ALA A 292 1.04 -7.40 -7.05
C ALA A 292 0.94 -6.48 -5.82
N ILE A 293 1.34 -5.20 -5.93
CA ILE A 293 1.32 -4.25 -4.81
C ILE A 293 -0.11 -4.02 -4.32
N MET A 294 -1.07 -3.79 -5.22
CA MET A 294 -2.46 -3.52 -4.83
C MET A 294 -3.14 -4.75 -4.19
N SER A 295 -2.78 -5.95 -4.65
CA SER A 295 -3.19 -7.21 -4.00
C SER A 295 -2.63 -7.31 -2.58
N VAL A 296 -1.33 -7.04 -2.39
CA VAL A 296 -0.68 -7.02 -1.07
C VAL A 296 -1.37 -6.04 -0.14
N PHE A 297 -1.65 -4.81 -0.60
CA PHE A 297 -2.25 -3.78 0.22
C PHE A 297 -3.64 -4.18 0.73
N THR A 298 -4.47 -4.72 -0.16
CA THR A 298 -5.82 -5.18 0.17
C THR A 298 -5.78 -6.34 1.16
N VAL A 299 -4.93 -7.35 0.92
CA VAL A 299 -4.78 -8.52 1.79
C VAL A 299 -4.23 -8.11 3.15
N ALA A 300 -3.20 -7.27 3.20
CA ALA A 300 -2.62 -6.79 4.44
C ALA A 300 -3.64 -5.98 5.26
N ALA A 301 -4.39 -5.07 4.63
CA ALA A 301 -5.32 -4.18 5.31
C ALA A 301 -6.60 -4.89 5.80
N PHE A 302 -7.15 -5.83 5.02
CA PHE A 302 -8.47 -6.42 5.29
C PHE A 302 -8.48 -7.96 5.40
N GLY A 303 -7.49 -8.65 4.83
CA GLY A 303 -7.34 -10.11 4.91
C GLY A 303 -6.68 -10.60 6.20
N VAL A 304 -5.74 -9.83 6.76
CA VAL A 304 -5.03 -10.18 8.01
C VAL A 304 -5.83 -9.74 9.23
N LYS A 305 -6.01 -10.65 10.19
CA LYS A 305 -6.73 -10.35 11.43
C LYS A 305 -5.95 -9.38 12.31
N ALA A 306 -6.60 -8.27 12.68
CA ALA A 306 -6.06 -7.23 13.57
C ALA A 306 -6.42 -7.44 15.05
N ASP A 307 -7.30 -8.40 15.35
CA ASP A 307 -7.77 -8.66 16.71
C ASP A 307 -6.58 -9.05 17.61
N PRO A 308 -6.44 -8.44 18.80
CA PRO A 308 -5.47 -8.89 19.78
C PRO A 308 -5.72 -10.38 20.03
N ARG A 309 -4.69 -11.23 19.87
CA ARG A 309 -4.80 -12.59 20.41
C ARG A 309 -5.07 -12.40 21.89
N GLN A 310 -6.24 -12.83 22.36
CA GLN A 310 -6.43 -13.04 23.79
C GLN A 310 -5.28 -13.98 24.17
N ALA A 311 -4.33 -13.48 24.98
CA ALA A 311 -3.41 -14.38 25.64
C ALA A 311 -4.30 -15.43 26.28
N ARG A 312 -4.17 -16.71 25.85
CA ARG A 312 -4.84 -17.80 26.55
C ARG A 312 -4.53 -17.56 28.01
N ALA A 313 -5.55 -17.22 28.81
CA ALA A 313 -5.36 -17.14 30.24
C ALA A 313 -4.67 -18.44 30.65
N PRO A 314 -3.59 -18.42 31.45
CA PRO A 314 -2.97 -19.66 31.90
C PRO A 314 -4.10 -20.58 32.39
N SER A 315 -4.10 -21.83 31.92
CA SER A 315 -5.13 -22.79 32.32
C SER A 315 -5.18 -22.82 33.85
N ALA A 316 -6.34 -23.10 34.43
CA ALA A 316 -6.48 -23.18 35.89
C ALA A 316 -5.42 -24.12 36.51
N ALA A 317 -4.96 -25.13 35.77
CA ALA A 317 -3.87 -26.03 36.14
C ALA A 317 -2.52 -25.30 36.38
N ALA A 318 -2.16 -24.33 35.52
CA ALA A 318 -0.93 -23.54 35.70
C ALA A 318 -1.01 -22.55 36.88
N ARG A 319 -2.22 -22.14 37.29
CA ARG A 319 -2.44 -21.34 38.50
C ARG A 319 -2.40 -22.17 39.78
N CYS A 320 -2.86 -23.43 39.74
CA CYS A 320 -2.75 -24.35 40.88
C CYS A 320 -1.29 -24.79 41.11
N ALA A 321 -0.52 -25.07 40.05
CA ALA A 321 0.90 -25.43 40.20
C ALA A 321 1.71 -24.33 40.91
N ARG A 322 1.44 -23.05 40.64
CA ARG A 322 2.10 -21.92 41.33
C ARG A 322 1.62 -21.66 42.76
N ARG A 323 0.51 -22.27 43.18
CA ARG A 323 -0.03 -22.15 44.55
C ARG A 323 0.28 -23.37 45.43
N GLY A 324 0.77 -24.46 44.83
CA GLY A 324 1.19 -25.67 45.57
C GLY A 324 2.64 -25.65 46.04
N ASP A 325 3.46 -24.72 45.52
CA ASP A 325 4.89 -24.57 45.87
C ASP A 325 5.13 -23.41 46.86
N ALA A 326 4.09 -22.92 47.56
CA ALA A 326 4.16 -21.85 48.54
C ALA A 326 3.70 -22.31 49.93
#